data_AF-A0A9Q8QFN5-F1
#
_entry.id   AF-A0A9Q8QFN5-F1
#
_cell.length_a   1.000
_cell.length_b   1.000
_cell.length_c   1.000
_cell.angle_alpha   90.00
_cell.angle_beta   90.00
_cell.angle_gamma   90.00
#
_symmetry.space_group_name_H-M   'P 1'
#
loop_
_entity.id
_entity.type
_entity.pdbx_description
1 polymer ?
#
loop_
_entity_poly.entity_id
_entity_poly.type
_entity_poly.pdbx_seq_one_letter_code
_entity_poly.pdbx_strand_id
1 'polypeptide(L)'
;MMLQGGLGALAAALLCIISAGPTATALRAPGLPYRLLAPGNSGARGPSRSAPGSGPTPLADSSRIKAYNFSVPVDHFHNSSRYEPHSNATFNLRYWLDTSNYKPGGPVIVLNSGESNSEARFDFLDHGIVPILTKATGGVGVVLEHRYYGTSYPTEDVTVENLRFLTTEQALADNAYFARHVRFPGLENVNLTAPGTPWIMYGGSYAGAIAAFTRKVYPDVYWGAISSSGVTVAVDVYWQYYEAARKYAPGDCSPTQQRLMKVVDSMLLSGDTAKADKVKDFFGLKELWNDEFASYMMGGVAGLQSTNWDPELDDASFGKWCATITSDSLLFQSTAFLKPEVQKAVSGAGYSGQDLKSLTTRMLNYIGFVKDSLKQLQGYCDGKGLRECLSDRFYPTDISIAADEYRSWVYQTCTEWGFFMSGEATPNNTLSMVSRALTYDYTTTLCRRLFNITTHPNVNAINKYGGYNFSYPRVALIDGAQDPWRAATPHAIGRPSRPSTTTQPFILVDWAVHHWDENGLRDPSHAPPGLPPKQIVDVQAEEVRFVKAWLQDFKNKKKRGVSGATSEL
;
A
#
# COMPACT_ATOMS: atom_id res chain seq x y z
N MET A 1 -55.21 -33.04 -40.70
CA MET A 1 -54.62 -31.73 -41.00
C MET A 1 -55.02 -30.78 -39.88
N MET A 2 -54.26 -30.80 -38.78
CA MET A 2 -54.25 -29.79 -37.71
C MET A 2 -53.14 -30.15 -36.71
N LEU A 3 -52.49 -29.09 -36.21
CA LEU A 3 -51.81 -28.91 -34.91
C LEU A 3 -50.29 -29.14 -34.76
N GLN A 4 -49.70 -28.15 -34.05
CA GLN A 4 -48.42 -28.05 -33.30
C GLN A 4 -47.16 -27.72 -34.11
N GLY A 5 -46.22 -26.86 -33.68
CA GLY A 5 -46.02 -26.13 -32.41
C GLY A 5 -44.53 -25.83 -32.18
N GLY A 6 -44.19 -24.54 -31.99
CA GLY A 6 -43.05 -23.89 -31.28
C GLY A 6 -41.62 -24.47 -31.19
N LEU A 7 -40.64 -23.63 -31.59
CA LEU A 7 -39.28 -23.37 -31.02
C LEU A 7 -38.79 -22.09 -31.75
N GLY A 8 -38.42 -20.92 -31.19
CA GLY A 8 -37.69 -20.57 -29.96
C GLY A 8 -36.19 -20.78 -30.20
N ALA A 9 -35.24 -19.84 -30.15
CA ALA A 9 -35.15 -18.40 -29.87
C ALA A 9 -33.74 -17.92 -30.29
N LEU A 10 -33.62 -16.63 -30.64
CA LEU A 10 -32.46 -15.71 -30.57
C LEU A 10 -31.03 -16.16 -30.92
N ALA A 11 -30.47 -15.55 -31.97
CA ALA A 11 -29.03 -15.28 -32.11
C ALA A 11 -28.80 -13.92 -32.78
N ALA A 12 -28.58 -12.87 -31.98
CA ALA A 12 -27.94 -11.64 -32.44
C ALA A 12 -27.41 -10.83 -31.24
N ALA A 13 -26.25 -10.21 -31.44
CA ALA A 13 -25.51 -9.28 -30.56
C ALA A 13 -24.48 -9.92 -29.60
N LEU A 14 -23.20 -9.76 -29.93
CA LEU A 14 -22.25 -8.91 -29.18
C LEU A 14 -20.86 -8.98 -29.86
N LEU A 15 -20.45 -7.89 -30.53
CA LEU A 15 -19.04 -7.54 -30.65
C LEU A 15 -18.84 -6.33 -29.72
N CYS A 16 -18.35 -6.57 -28.52
CA CYS A 16 -17.84 -5.53 -27.64
C CYS A 16 -16.32 -5.69 -27.54
N ILE A 17 -15.64 -4.64 -27.99
CA ILE A 17 -14.20 -4.44 -27.91
C ILE A 17 -13.84 -4.30 -26.42
N ILE A 18 -13.04 -5.23 -25.91
CA ILE A 18 -12.47 -5.16 -24.56
C ILE A 18 -11.15 -4.38 -24.67
N SER A 19 -11.17 -3.12 -24.30
CA SER A 19 -9.96 -2.35 -23.97
C SER A 19 -9.74 -2.44 -22.46
N ALA A 20 -8.76 -3.22 -22.04
CA ALA A 20 -8.28 -3.25 -20.66
C ALA A 20 -7.48 -1.96 -20.38
N GLY A 21 -7.94 -1.14 -19.45
CA GLY A 21 -7.18 -0.03 -18.86
C GLY A 21 -6.32 -0.53 -17.68
N PRO A 22 -5.18 0.11 -17.38
CA PRO A 22 -4.32 -0.31 -16.28
C PRO A 22 -4.87 0.14 -14.92
N THR A 23 -4.82 -0.79 -13.97
CA THR A 23 -5.40 -0.76 -12.62
C THR A 23 -4.49 -0.12 -11.57
N ALA A 24 -5.10 0.30 -10.45
CA ALA A 24 -4.48 0.80 -9.23
C ALA A 24 -3.27 -0.02 -8.78
N THR A 25 -2.20 0.69 -8.41
CA THR A 25 -0.97 0.09 -7.89
C THR A 25 -1.04 0.06 -6.36
N ALA A 26 -1.40 -1.08 -5.79
CA ALA A 26 -1.28 -1.31 -4.34
C ALA A 26 0.21 -1.36 -3.95
N LEU A 27 0.65 -0.49 -3.04
CA LEU A 27 2.03 -0.48 -2.54
C LEU A 27 2.25 -1.50 -1.42
N ARG A 28 2.81 -2.63 -1.86
CA ARG A 28 4.00 -3.36 -1.40
C ARG A 28 4.42 -3.29 0.09
N ALA A 29 4.13 -4.39 0.77
CA ALA A 29 4.79 -4.79 2.00
C ALA A 29 6.29 -5.19 1.81
N PRO A 30 7.19 -4.90 2.77
CA PRO A 30 8.57 -5.40 2.74
C PRO A 30 8.60 -6.90 3.02
N GLY A 31 9.19 -7.68 2.10
CA GLY A 31 9.29 -9.15 2.19
C GLY A 31 8.48 -9.93 1.16
N LEU A 32 7.67 -9.24 0.34
CA LEU A 32 7.13 -9.79 -0.90
C LEU A 32 8.24 -9.82 -1.96
N PRO A 33 8.54 -10.97 -2.60
CA PRO A 33 9.41 -10.95 -3.77
C PRO A 33 8.78 -9.98 -4.78
N TYR A 34 9.60 -9.15 -5.43
CA TYR A 34 9.24 -8.04 -6.35
C TYR A 34 8.13 -8.36 -7.40
N ARG A 35 7.73 -9.62 -7.54
CA ARG A 35 7.31 -10.24 -8.79
C ARG A 35 5.98 -11.00 -8.71
N LEU A 36 5.38 -11.17 -7.52
CA LEU A 36 4.17 -12.00 -7.33
C LEU A 36 2.84 -11.24 -7.32
N LEU A 37 2.86 -9.91 -7.51
CA LEU A 37 1.65 -9.06 -7.57
C LEU A 37 1.63 -8.10 -8.77
N ALA A 38 2.57 -8.23 -9.72
CA ALA A 38 2.54 -7.42 -10.95
C ALA A 38 1.58 -8.07 -11.96
N PRO A 39 0.57 -7.36 -12.49
CA PRO A 39 -0.11 -7.80 -13.71
C PRO A 39 0.94 -7.85 -14.82
N GLY A 40 0.99 -8.97 -15.55
CA GLY A 40 2.01 -9.21 -16.57
C GLY A 40 2.13 -8.05 -17.56
N ASN A 41 3.29 -7.42 -17.60
CA ASN A 41 3.67 -6.52 -18.69
C ASN A 41 5.01 -7.00 -19.27
N SER A 42 4.92 -7.74 -20.37
CA SER A 42 6.04 -8.23 -21.14
C SER A 42 6.64 -7.13 -22.01
N GLY A 43 7.97 -6.93 -21.95
CA GLY A 43 8.72 -6.33 -23.07
C GLY A 43 9.86 -5.39 -22.67
N ALA A 44 11.09 -5.89 -22.75
CA ALA A 44 12.33 -5.12 -22.74
C ALA A 44 12.43 -4.17 -23.96
N ARG A 45 12.99 -2.96 -23.79
CA ARG A 45 13.55 -2.16 -24.92
C ARG A 45 14.76 -1.31 -24.52
N GLY A 46 15.90 -1.61 -25.14
CA GLY A 46 16.97 -0.66 -25.45
C GLY A 46 16.64 0.18 -26.73
N PRO A 47 17.56 1.05 -27.21
CA PRO A 47 17.23 2.43 -27.55
C PRO A 47 16.77 2.70 -29.00
N SER A 48 15.75 3.57 -29.09
CA SER A 48 15.40 4.57 -30.13
C SER A 48 15.60 4.25 -31.62
N ARG A 49 14.48 4.07 -32.34
CA ARG A 49 14.16 4.77 -33.60
C ARG A 49 12.65 5.00 -33.70
N SER A 50 12.28 6.27 -33.92
CA SER A 50 10.92 6.81 -34.02
C SER A 50 10.23 6.50 -35.36
N ALA A 51 9.01 5.95 -35.30
CA ALA A 51 7.93 6.13 -36.29
C ALA A 51 6.57 5.82 -35.62
N PRO A 52 5.47 6.46 -36.05
CA PRO A 52 4.35 6.83 -35.18
C PRO A 52 3.22 5.78 -35.18
N GLY A 53 2.77 5.38 -33.99
CA GLY A 53 1.59 4.52 -33.84
C GLY A 53 1.62 3.76 -32.51
N SER A 54 0.67 4.08 -31.63
CA SER A 54 0.43 3.51 -30.29
C SER A 54 1.58 3.66 -29.28
N GLY A 55 1.79 4.90 -28.81
CA GLY A 55 2.31 5.15 -27.47
C GLY A 55 1.24 4.89 -26.40
N PRO A 56 1.55 5.12 -25.10
CA PRO A 56 0.51 5.17 -24.07
C PRO A 56 -0.59 6.11 -24.55
N THR A 57 -1.85 5.72 -24.36
CA THR A 57 -2.97 6.62 -24.61
C THR A 57 -2.63 7.95 -23.93
N PRO A 58 -2.48 9.05 -24.68
CA PRO A 58 -2.33 10.35 -24.07
C PRO A 58 -3.50 10.55 -23.11
N LEU A 59 -3.20 11.12 -21.93
CA LEU A 59 -4.14 11.78 -21.03
C LEU A 59 -5.26 12.45 -21.83
N ALA A 60 -6.35 11.72 -22.05
CA ALA A 60 -7.51 12.21 -22.75
C ALA A 60 -8.53 12.53 -21.67
N ASP A 61 -8.57 13.81 -21.32
CA ASP A 61 -9.71 14.54 -20.76
C ASP A 61 -9.79 14.80 -19.25
N SER A 62 -8.67 15.18 -18.64
CA SER A 62 -8.72 16.08 -17.48
C SER A 62 -7.81 17.27 -17.74
N SER A 63 -8.26 18.19 -18.61
CA SER A 63 -7.57 19.47 -18.86
C SER A 63 -7.34 20.31 -17.58
N ARG A 64 -7.96 19.92 -16.46
CA ARG A 64 -7.93 20.60 -15.16
C ARG A 64 -6.76 20.22 -14.25
N ILE A 65 -6.26 18.98 -14.27
CA ILE A 65 -5.18 18.54 -13.36
C ILE A 65 -3.84 18.65 -14.07
N LYS A 66 -2.88 19.35 -13.46
CA LYS A 66 -1.55 19.59 -14.04
C LYS A 66 -0.43 19.39 -13.02
N ALA A 67 0.71 18.88 -13.49
CA ALA A 67 1.93 18.78 -12.70
C ALA A 67 2.70 20.09 -12.70
N TYR A 68 3.27 20.39 -11.54
CA TYR A 68 4.13 21.54 -11.31
C TYR A 68 5.27 21.14 -10.38
N ASN A 69 6.33 21.95 -10.37
CA ASN A 69 7.46 21.78 -9.47
C ASN A 69 7.56 22.98 -8.53
N PHE A 70 7.95 22.71 -7.29
CA PHE A 70 8.23 23.71 -6.28
C PHE A 70 9.64 23.47 -5.71
N SER A 71 10.46 24.53 -5.63
CA SER A 71 11.82 24.42 -5.11
C SER A 71 11.81 24.33 -3.58
N VAL A 72 12.39 23.25 -3.04
CA VAL A 72 12.50 23.01 -1.59
C VAL A 72 13.95 22.70 -1.19
N PRO A 73 14.38 23.02 0.04
CA PRO A 73 15.70 22.66 0.55
C PRO A 73 15.96 21.15 0.51
N VAL A 74 17.19 20.76 0.14
CA VAL A 74 17.67 19.38 0.31
C VAL A 74 17.76 19.02 1.80
N ASP A 75 18.29 19.94 2.61
CA ASP A 75 18.48 19.77 4.05
C ASP A 75 17.81 20.89 4.87
N HIS A 76 16.79 20.54 5.65
CA HIS A 76 16.10 21.48 6.55
C HIS A 76 16.80 21.67 7.91
N PHE A 77 17.77 20.83 8.27
CA PHE A 77 18.27 20.72 9.66
C PHE A 77 19.80 20.83 9.74
N HIS A 78 20.32 22.02 9.41
CA HIS A 78 21.75 22.38 9.46
C HIS A 78 22.39 22.37 10.86
N ASN A 79 21.61 22.10 11.91
CA ASN A 79 22.06 22.00 13.30
C ASN A 79 22.14 20.56 13.81
N SER A 80 21.84 19.58 12.96
CA SER A 80 21.77 18.16 13.33
C SER A 80 22.90 17.39 12.67
N SER A 81 23.79 16.83 13.48
CA SER A 81 24.92 16.02 13.00
C SER A 81 24.49 14.81 12.16
N ARG A 82 23.22 14.39 12.22
CA ARG A 82 22.64 13.33 11.38
C ARG A 82 22.74 13.64 9.88
N TYR A 83 22.69 14.92 9.50
CA TYR A 83 22.62 15.34 8.10
C TYR A 83 23.94 15.87 7.56
N GLU A 84 25.02 15.79 8.35
CA GLU A 84 26.35 16.14 7.89
C GLU A 84 26.85 15.17 6.78
N PRO A 85 27.57 15.66 5.76
CA PRO A 85 27.79 17.08 5.48
C PRO A 85 26.50 17.76 4.98
N HIS A 86 26.21 18.93 5.55
CA HIS A 86 25.00 19.69 5.25
C HIS A 86 24.98 20.19 3.79
N SER A 87 23.77 20.41 3.27
CA SER A 87 23.54 20.91 1.92
C SER A 87 22.66 22.15 1.92
N ASN A 88 23.17 23.25 1.36
CA ASN A 88 22.39 24.46 1.07
C ASN A 88 21.65 24.37 -0.29
N ALA A 89 21.73 23.24 -0.98
CA ALA A 89 21.07 23.07 -2.27
C ALA A 89 19.55 22.97 -2.12
N THR A 90 18.87 23.16 -3.25
CA THR A 90 17.41 22.96 -3.37
C THR A 90 17.11 21.98 -4.50
N PHE A 91 15.97 21.30 -4.43
CA PHE A 91 15.49 20.40 -5.47
C PHE A 91 14.03 20.68 -5.82
N ASN A 92 13.59 20.16 -6.96
CA ASN A 92 12.21 20.28 -7.42
C ASN A 92 11.34 19.20 -6.78
N LEU A 93 10.44 19.60 -5.90
CA LEU A 93 9.37 18.76 -5.38
C LEU A 93 8.15 18.87 -6.31
N ARG A 94 7.72 17.75 -6.87
CA ARG A 94 6.56 17.70 -7.77
C ARG A 94 5.25 17.78 -6.99
N TYR A 95 4.26 18.45 -7.55
CA TYR A 95 2.89 18.40 -7.07
C TYR A 95 1.90 18.49 -8.24
N TRP A 96 0.72 17.91 -8.04
CA TRP A 96 -0.42 18.04 -8.96
C TRP A 96 -1.43 18.98 -8.36
N LEU A 97 -2.06 19.79 -9.21
CA LEU A 97 -2.97 20.84 -8.78
C LEU A 97 -4.31 20.73 -9.50
N ASP A 98 -5.39 20.82 -8.73
CA ASP A 98 -6.75 21.07 -9.21
C ASP A 98 -7.37 22.26 -8.49
N THR A 99 -7.72 23.30 -9.24
CA THR A 99 -8.36 24.52 -8.74
C THR A 99 -9.83 24.62 -9.09
N SER A 100 -10.41 23.61 -9.76
CA SER A 100 -11.77 23.66 -10.31
C SER A 100 -12.87 23.92 -9.28
N ASN A 101 -12.66 23.52 -8.02
CA ASN A 101 -13.61 23.69 -6.92
C ASN A 101 -13.34 24.93 -6.05
N TYR A 102 -12.29 25.70 -6.33
CA TYR A 102 -11.84 26.75 -5.45
C TYR A 102 -12.84 27.92 -5.37
N LYS A 103 -13.08 28.39 -4.15
CA LYS A 103 -13.85 29.60 -3.85
C LYS A 103 -13.04 30.50 -2.91
N PRO A 104 -13.12 31.84 -3.01
CA PRO A 104 -12.41 32.74 -2.11
C PRO A 104 -12.58 32.39 -0.62
N GLY A 105 -11.46 32.19 0.07
CA GLY A 105 -11.43 31.80 1.48
C GLY A 105 -11.59 30.30 1.76
N GLY A 106 -11.57 29.46 0.71
CA GLY A 106 -11.49 28.01 0.81
C GLY A 106 -10.14 27.50 1.34
N PRO A 107 -10.08 26.26 1.84
CA PRO A 107 -8.85 25.64 2.32
C PRO A 107 -7.96 25.14 1.18
N VAL A 108 -6.75 24.70 1.54
CA VAL A 108 -5.95 23.81 0.70
C VAL A 108 -6.08 22.38 1.26
N ILE A 109 -6.51 21.45 0.41
CA ILE A 109 -6.59 20.02 0.70
C ILE A 109 -5.41 19.34 0.00
N VAL A 110 -4.51 18.74 0.77
CA VAL A 110 -3.29 18.11 0.25
C VAL A 110 -3.35 16.61 0.52
N LEU A 111 -3.29 15.79 -0.53
CA LEU A 111 -3.00 14.37 -0.42
C LEU A 111 -1.50 14.16 -0.56
N ASN A 112 -0.86 13.59 0.46
CA ASN A 112 0.56 13.23 0.41
C ASN A 112 0.72 11.90 -0.36
N SER A 113 1.66 11.82 -1.31
CA SER A 113 1.80 10.61 -2.14
C SER A 113 2.42 9.42 -1.43
N GLY A 114 3.13 9.65 -0.32
CA GLY A 114 3.89 8.63 0.38
C GLY A 114 5.02 8.06 -0.48
N GLU A 115 5.25 6.77 -0.29
CA GLU A 115 6.31 5.95 -0.84
C GLU A 115 6.11 5.60 -2.33
N SER A 116 5.65 6.56 -3.14
CA SER A 116 5.44 6.35 -4.57
C SER A 116 5.44 7.61 -5.40
N ASN A 117 5.67 7.41 -6.70
CA ASN A 117 5.34 8.33 -7.77
C ASN A 117 3.93 8.91 -7.57
N SER A 118 3.83 10.23 -7.50
CA SER A 118 2.55 10.92 -7.29
C SER A 118 1.52 10.69 -8.41
N GLU A 119 1.91 10.20 -9.58
CA GLU A 119 0.97 9.76 -10.63
C GLU A 119 0.07 8.61 -10.15
N ALA A 120 0.57 7.75 -9.26
CA ALA A 120 -0.22 6.68 -8.65
C ALA A 120 -1.30 7.19 -7.67
N ARG A 121 -1.47 8.51 -7.53
CA ARG A 121 -2.50 9.16 -6.71
C ARG A 121 -3.47 10.01 -7.52
N PHE A 122 -3.39 9.96 -8.85
CA PHE A 122 -4.23 10.77 -9.72
C PHE A 122 -5.71 10.57 -9.52
N ASP A 123 -6.16 9.32 -9.41
CA ASP A 123 -7.58 9.01 -9.27
C ASP A 123 -8.16 9.63 -7.99
N PHE A 124 -7.36 9.74 -6.93
CA PHE A 124 -7.76 10.39 -5.67
C PHE A 124 -7.89 11.91 -5.79
N LEU A 125 -7.19 12.54 -6.74
CA LEU A 125 -7.33 13.95 -7.10
C LEU A 125 -8.45 14.19 -8.13
N ASP A 126 -8.68 13.21 -9.00
CA ASP A 126 -9.65 13.30 -10.08
C ASP A 126 -11.07 13.02 -9.58
N HIS A 127 -11.30 11.90 -8.90
CA HIS A 127 -12.65 11.48 -8.48
C HIS A 127 -12.73 10.81 -7.10
N GLY A 128 -11.63 10.69 -6.35
CA GLY A 128 -11.62 10.18 -4.97
C GLY A 128 -11.81 11.24 -3.87
N ILE A 129 -11.12 11.08 -2.75
CA ILE A 129 -11.32 11.89 -1.53
C ILE A 129 -11.01 13.39 -1.68
N VAL A 130 -10.01 13.77 -2.48
CA VAL A 130 -9.63 15.18 -2.64
C VAL A 130 -10.77 16.00 -3.29
N PRO A 131 -11.37 15.60 -4.43
CA PRO A 131 -12.52 16.30 -4.98
C PRO A 131 -13.75 16.21 -4.08
N ILE A 132 -13.96 15.14 -3.29
CA ILE A 132 -15.03 15.07 -2.29
C ILE A 132 -14.89 16.21 -1.26
N LEU A 133 -13.70 16.36 -0.67
CA LEU A 133 -13.42 17.41 0.32
C LEU A 133 -13.42 18.81 -0.29
N THR A 134 -12.81 19.01 -1.47
CA THR A 134 -12.72 20.32 -2.10
C THR A 134 -14.08 20.83 -2.60
N LYS A 135 -14.93 19.97 -3.21
CA LYS A 135 -16.32 20.33 -3.57
C LYS A 135 -17.12 20.75 -2.34
N ALA A 136 -16.97 20.04 -1.23
CA ALA A 136 -17.71 20.31 -0.01
C ALA A 136 -17.25 21.59 0.72
N THR A 137 -16.00 22.02 0.53
CA THR A 137 -15.37 23.11 1.29
C THR A 137 -15.03 24.34 0.45
N GLY A 138 -15.11 24.26 -0.88
CA GLY A 138 -14.66 25.28 -1.81
C GLY A 138 -13.13 25.39 -1.88
N GLY A 139 -12.41 24.30 -1.64
CA GLY A 139 -10.95 24.28 -1.50
C GLY A 139 -10.18 24.05 -2.81
N VAL A 140 -8.86 24.19 -2.74
CA VAL A 140 -7.90 23.74 -3.75
C VAL A 140 -7.50 22.29 -3.45
N GLY A 141 -7.41 21.46 -4.48
CA GLY A 141 -6.90 20.08 -4.38
C GLY A 141 -5.44 19.99 -4.81
N VAL A 142 -4.62 19.32 -4.02
CA VAL A 142 -3.20 19.10 -4.30
C VAL A 142 -2.85 17.64 -4.03
N VAL A 143 -2.07 17.01 -4.92
CA VAL A 143 -1.27 15.84 -4.58
C VAL A 143 0.18 16.28 -4.47
N LEU A 144 0.80 16.09 -3.32
CA LEU A 144 2.18 16.47 -3.06
C LEU A 144 3.08 15.22 -3.09
N GLU A 145 4.08 15.23 -3.96
CA GLU A 145 5.04 14.14 -4.04
C GLU A 145 5.99 14.13 -2.85
N HIS A 146 6.45 12.95 -2.46
CA HIS A 146 7.43 12.76 -1.41
C HIS A 146 8.87 12.87 -1.96
N ARG A 147 9.82 13.40 -1.16
CA ARG A 147 11.25 13.37 -1.51
C ARG A 147 11.73 11.94 -1.79
N TYR A 148 12.58 11.75 -2.80
CA TYR A 148 13.11 10.44 -3.25
C TYR A 148 12.08 9.48 -3.87
N TYR A 149 10.96 10.01 -4.36
CA TYR A 149 9.96 9.25 -5.13
C TYR A 149 9.55 10.02 -6.38
N GLY A 150 9.05 9.31 -7.40
CA GLY A 150 8.62 9.88 -8.66
C GLY A 150 9.73 10.65 -9.37
N THR A 151 9.59 11.97 -9.44
CA THR A 151 10.59 12.86 -10.05
C THR A 151 11.28 13.76 -9.02
N SER A 152 10.99 13.57 -7.73
CA SER A 152 11.36 14.49 -6.65
C SER A 152 12.62 14.05 -5.91
N TYR A 153 13.76 13.98 -6.61
CA TYR A 153 15.03 13.54 -6.03
C TYR A 153 15.93 14.72 -5.60
N PRO A 154 16.36 14.79 -4.32
CA PRO A 154 17.24 15.85 -3.83
C PRO A 154 18.71 15.75 -4.27
N THR A 155 19.13 14.59 -4.76
CA THR A 155 20.52 14.23 -5.07
C THR A 155 20.62 13.57 -6.44
N GLU A 156 21.82 13.49 -7.02
CA GLU A 156 22.03 12.88 -8.35
C GLU A 156 21.79 11.37 -8.40
N ASP A 157 21.85 10.69 -7.24
CA ASP A 157 21.68 9.25 -7.10
C ASP A 157 21.09 8.88 -5.72
N VAL A 158 20.84 7.58 -5.52
CA VAL A 158 20.34 6.96 -4.28
C VAL A 158 21.39 6.05 -3.64
N THR A 159 22.65 6.51 -3.59
CA THR A 159 23.69 5.95 -2.71
C THR A 159 23.34 6.13 -1.23
N VAL A 160 23.98 5.40 -0.32
CA VAL A 160 23.71 5.51 1.13
C VAL A 160 23.99 6.93 1.63
N GLU A 161 25.08 7.52 1.15
CA GLU A 161 25.50 8.87 1.44
C GLU A 161 24.41 9.86 1.01
N ASN A 162 23.89 9.72 -0.21
CA ASN A 162 22.86 10.60 -0.73
C ASN A 162 21.47 10.33 -0.14
N LEU A 163 21.17 9.11 0.29
CA LEU A 163 19.93 8.77 0.99
C LEU A 163 19.86 9.29 2.43
N ARG A 164 20.93 9.90 2.99
CA ARG A 164 20.90 10.48 4.35
C ARG A 164 19.80 11.52 4.57
N PHE A 165 19.31 12.16 3.50
CA PHE A 165 18.20 13.12 3.57
C PHE A 165 16.82 12.46 3.36
N LEU A 166 16.76 11.16 3.08
CA LEU A 166 15.52 10.37 3.07
C LEU A 166 15.18 9.94 4.50
N THR A 167 14.58 10.87 5.24
CA THR A 167 14.16 10.64 6.63
C THR A 167 12.77 11.22 6.83
N THR A 168 12.04 10.66 7.79
CA THR A 168 10.70 11.12 8.14
C THR A 168 10.72 12.59 8.52
N GLU A 169 11.68 13.05 9.34
CA GLU A 169 11.77 14.47 9.73
C GLU A 169 11.91 15.41 8.54
N GLN A 170 12.78 15.08 7.58
CA GLN A 170 13.00 15.91 6.40
C GLN A 170 11.74 15.97 5.52
N ALA A 171 11.01 14.86 5.39
CA ALA A 171 9.74 14.83 4.67
C ALA A 171 8.64 15.66 5.36
N LEU A 172 8.54 15.63 6.69
CA LEU A 172 7.63 16.50 7.43
C LEU A 172 7.99 17.98 7.23
N ALA A 173 9.28 18.30 7.16
CA ALA A 173 9.78 19.65 6.92
C ALA A 173 9.49 20.12 5.48
N ASP A 174 9.58 19.26 4.47
CA ASP A 174 9.14 19.57 3.10
C ASP A 174 7.67 19.98 3.05
N ASN A 175 6.81 19.19 3.69
CA ASN A 175 5.37 19.49 3.76
C ASN A 175 5.14 20.88 4.36
N ALA A 176 5.81 21.20 5.47
CA ALA A 176 5.68 22.48 6.15
C ALA A 176 6.25 23.64 5.31
N TYR A 177 7.40 23.43 4.66
CA TYR A 177 8.04 24.42 3.81
C TYR A 177 7.18 24.70 2.57
N PHE A 178 6.66 23.68 1.91
CA PHE A 178 5.75 23.80 0.78
C PHE A 178 4.51 24.63 1.14
N ALA A 179 3.82 24.28 2.23
CA ALA A 179 2.60 24.99 2.66
C ALA A 179 2.82 26.47 3.02
N ARG A 180 4.01 26.84 3.49
CA ARG A 180 4.37 28.22 3.84
C ARG A 180 4.74 29.09 2.63
N HIS A 181 5.18 28.49 1.52
CA HIS A 181 5.86 29.23 0.46
C HIS A 181 5.28 29.04 -0.94
N VAL A 182 4.48 28.01 -1.18
CA VAL A 182 3.94 27.75 -2.52
C VAL A 182 3.02 28.87 -3.00
N ARG A 183 3.11 29.18 -4.30
CA ARG A 183 2.15 30.00 -5.03
C ARG A 183 1.57 29.15 -6.14
N PHE A 184 0.25 28.93 -6.10
CA PHE A 184 -0.40 28.06 -7.06
C PHE A 184 -0.65 28.79 -8.38
N PRO A 185 -0.27 28.18 -9.53
CA PRO A 185 -0.56 28.72 -10.84
C PRO A 185 -2.05 29.02 -11.05
N GLY A 186 -2.36 30.23 -11.52
CA GLY A 186 -3.73 30.71 -11.71
C GLY A 186 -4.43 31.24 -10.45
N LEU A 187 -3.76 31.22 -9.29
CA LEU A 187 -4.24 31.76 -8.02
C LEU A 187 -3.21 32.69 -7.35
N GLU A 188 -2.30 33.28 -8.12
CA GLU A 188 -1.18 34.10 -7.62
C GLU A 188 -1.63 35.38 -6.91
N ASN A 189 -2.84 35.85 -7.20
CA ASN A 189 -3.46 37.01 -6.58
C ASN A 189 -4.10 36.70 -5.20
N VAL A 190 -4.14 35.44 -4.80
CA VAL A 190 -4.68 35.00 -3.50
C VAL A 190 -3.56 34.44 -2.65
N ASN A 191 -3.48 34.89 -1.39
CA ASN A 191 -2.56 34.29 -0.44
C ASN A 191 -3.14 32.96 0.12
N LEU A 192 -2.68 31.84 -0.43
CA LEU A 192 -3.04 30.49 0.02
C LEU A 192 -2.00 29.86 0.95
N THR A 193 -0.97 30.60 1.38
CA THR A 193 0.06 30.03 2.27
C THR A 193 -0.41 29.93 3.72
N ALA A 194 0.17 28.96 4.43
CA ALA A 194 0.05 28.84 5.88
C ALA A 194 0.91 29.92 6.61
N PRO A 195 0.52 30.37 7.82
CA PRO A 195 -0.66 29.98 8.59
C PRO A 195 -1.94 30.75 8.21
N GLY A 196 -1.87 31.59 7.17
CA GLY A 196 -2.96 32.46 6.75
C GLY A 196 -4.17 31.70 6.21
N THR A 197 -3.96 30.60 5.51
CA THR A 197 -5.02 29.74 4.96
C THR A 197 -5.04 28.41 5.71
N PRO A 198 -6.21 27.78 5.96
CA PRO A 198 -6.24 26.48 6.61
C PRO A 198 -5.83 25.38 5.63
N TRP A 199 -4.78 24.64 5.97
CA TRP A 199 -4.31 23.47 5.23
C TRP A 199 -4.78 22.19 5.92
N ILE A 200 -5.36 21.26 5.15
CA ILE A 200 -5.76 19.93 5.63
C ILE A 200 -4.95 18.89 4.85
N MET A 201 -4.21 18.05 5.56
CA MET A 201 -3.47 16.94 4.93
C MET A 201 -4.29 15.65 4.96
N TYR A 202 -4.24 14.87 3.90
CA TYR A 202 -4.74 13.51 3.78
C TYR A 202 -3.58 12.59 3.41
N GLY A 203 -3.59 11.35 3.90
CA GLY A 203 -2.72 10.30 3.39
C GLY A 203 -3.20 8.90 3.79
N GLY A 204 -2.92 7.94 2.91
CA GLY A 204 -3.09 6.50 3.13
C GLY A 204 -1.78 5.83 3.59
N SER A 205 -1.82 4.79 4.43
CA SER A 205 -0.63 3.98 4.76
C SER A 205 0.52 4.81 5.41
N TYR A 206 1.76 4.73 4.92
CA TYR A 206 2.87 5.58 5.34
C TYR A 206 2.55 7.07 5.14
N ALA A 207 1.92 7.45 4.02
CA ALA A 207 1.45 8.83 3.83
C ALA A 207 0.45 9.26 4.90
N GLY A 208 -0.36 8.33 5.42
CA GLY A 208 -1.26 8.57 6.54
C GLY A 208 -0.52 8.85 7.84
N ALA A 209 0.59 8.14 8.10
CA ALA A 209 1.48 8.47 9.22
C ALA A 209 2.10 9.86 9.04
N ILE A 210 2.57 10.19 7.83
CA ILE A 210 3.10 11.52 7.47
C ILE A 210 2.04 12.62 7.69
N ALA A 211 0.78 12.39 7.32
CA ALA A 211 -0.32 13.32 7.56
C ALA A 211 -0.54 13.59 9.06
N ALA A 212 -0.62 12.54 9.86
CA ALA A 212 -0.78 12.62 11.31
C ALA A 212 0.41 13.37 11.95
N PHE A 213 1.64 13.00 11.60
CA PHE A 213 2.85 13.57 12.17
C PHE A 213 3.06 15.02 11.74
N THR A 214 2.79 15.37 10.48
CA THR A 214 2.90 16.75 9.99
C THR A 214 1.99 17.68 10.81
N ARG A 215 0.74 17.27 11.04
CA ARG A 215 -0.20 18.04 11.86
C ARG A 215 0.25 18.16 13.33
N LYS A 216 0.89 17.12 13.88
CA LYS A 216 1.41 17.13 15.27
C LYS A 216 2.66 18.01 15.42
N VAL A 217 3.59 17.95 14.46
CA VAL A 217 4.89 18.63 14.52
C VAL A 217 4.80 20.08 14.06
N TYR A 218 3.96 20.37 13.07
CA TYR A 218 3.77 21.72 12.51
C TYR A 218 2.32 22.21 12.68
N PRO A 219 1.83 22.37 13.93
CA PRO A 219 0.43 22.63 14.19
C PRO A 219 -0.02 24.07 13.87
N ASP A 220 0.92 24.97 13.65
CA ASP A 220 0.70 26.31 13.10
C ASP A 220 0.52 26.29 11.58
N VAL A 221 1.08 25.28 10.89
CA VAL A 221 1.09 25.17 9.43
C VAL A 221 -0.13 24.41 8.91
N TYR A 222 -0.32 23.18 9.39
CA TYR A 222 -1.46 22.34 9.01
C TYR A 222 -2.54 22.45 10.06
N TRP A 223 -3.75 22.83 9.67
CA TRP A 223 -4.86 23.02 10.58
C TRP A 223 -5.50 21.71 11.04
N GLY A 224 -5.57 20.72 10.14
CA GLY A 224 -6.03 19.38 10.42
C GLY A 224 -5.37 18.33 9.51
N ALA A 225 -5.55 17.05 9.86
CA ALA A 225 -5.11 15.94 9.05
C ALA A 225 -6.07 14.75 9.13
N ILE A 226 -6.09 13.95 8.07
CA ILE A 226 -6.76 12.66 7.98
C ILE A 226 -5.70 11.61 7.71
N SER A 227 -5.61 10.65 8.62
CA SER A 227 -4.68 9.53 8.60
C SER A 227 -5.50 8.27 8.32
N SER A 228 -5.59 7.90 7.05
CA SER A 228 -6.32 6.73 6.59
C SER A 228 -5.38 5.52 6.49
N SER A 229 -5.75 4.38 7.09
CA SER A 229 -4.87 3.22 7.29
C SER A 229 -3.47 3.61 7.76
N GLY A 230 -3.38 4.67 8.57
CA GLY A 230 -2.15 5.42 8.80
C GLY A 230 -1.24 4.70 9.79
N VAL A 231 -0.12 4.18 9.33
CA VAL A 231 0.83 3.39 10.14
C VAL A 231 1.63 4.25 11.11
N THR A 232 0.96 4.85 12.11
CA THR A 232 1.62 5.70 13.12
C THR A 232 2.60 4.96 14.03
N VAL A 233 2.72 3.64 13.88
CA VAL A 233 3.65 2.76 14.59
C VAL A 233 4.64 2.15 13.63
N ALA A 234 5.93 2.43 13.82
CA ALA A 234 7.00 1.64 13.22
C ALA A 234 7.17 0.33 14.01
N VAL A 235 7.21 -0.79 13.30
CA VAL A 235 7.30 -2.13 13.89
C VAL A 235 8.43 -2.88 13.22
N ASP A 236 9.49 -3.21 13.95
CA ASP A 236 10.67 -3.88 13.38
C ASP A 236 10.29 -5.24 12.73
N VAL A 237 9.84 -6.20 13.55
CA VAL A 237 9.37 -7.51 13.09
C VAL A 237 7.84 -7.54 13.04
N TYR A 238 7.28 -7.56 11.84
CA TYR A 238 5.85 -7.34 11.61
C TYR A 238 5.10 -8.59 11.14
N TRP A 239 5.14 -9.65 11.93
CA TRP A 239 4.38 -10.88 11.68
C TRP A 239 2.87 -10.69 11.77
N GLN A 240 2.41 -9.66 12.50
CA GLN A 240 1.00 -9.33 12.70
C GLN A 240 0.30 -8.94 11.40
N TYR A 241 1.03 -8.61 10.34
CA TYR A 241 0.46 -8.40 9.01
C TYR A 241 -0.46 -9.56 8.59
N TYR A 242 -0.03 -10.81 8.86
CA TYR A 242 -0.81 -11.99 8.49
C TYR A 242 -2.00 -12.29 9.42
N GLU A 243 -2.12 -11.58 10.55
CA GLU A 243 -3.25 -11.75 11.47
C GLU A 243 -4.57 -11.29 10.86
N ALA A 244 -4.53 -10.32 9.93
CA ALA A 244 -5.71 -9.89 9.20
C ALA A 244 -6.29 -11.04 8.37
N ALA A 245 -5.47 -11.67 7.52
CA ALA A 245 -5.90 -12.85 6.77
C ALA A 245 -6.28 -14.00 7.70
N ARG A 246 -5.61 -14.18 8.84
CA ARG A 246 -6.00 -15.22 9.81
C ARG A 246 -7.41 -15.01 10.39
N LYS A 247 -7.83 -13.76 10.58
CA LYS A 247 -9.10 -13.41 11.22
C LYS A 247 -10.24 -13.21 10.23
N TYR A 248 -9.92 -12.73 9.02
CA TYR A 248 -10.91 -12.20 8.09
C TYR A 248 -10.94 -12.91 6.74
N ALA A 249 -10.07 -13.89 6.48
CA ALA A 249 -10.19 -14.70 5.26
C ALA A 249 -11.55 -15.42 5.20
N PRO A 250 -12.18 -15.52 4.01
CA PRO A 250 -13.50 -16.10 3.88
C PRO A 250 -13.50 -17.62 4.12
N GLY A 251 -14.58 -18.11 4.73
CA GLY A 251 -14.82 -19.55 4.94
C GLY A 251 -13.66 -20.27 5.62
N ASP A 252 -13.28 -21.43 5.09
CA ASP A 252 -12.20 -22.27 5.63
C ASP A 252 -10.80 -21.84 5.17
N CYS A 253 -10.65 -20.66 4.54
CA CYS A 253 -9.38 -20.25 3.92
C CYS A 253 -8.25 -20.14 4.95
N SER A 254 -8.46 -19.41 6.05
CA SER A 254 -7.46 -19.28 7.10
C SER A 254 -7.07 -20.63 7.76
N PRO A 255 -8.00 -21.44 8.29
CA PRO A 255 -7.61 -22.70 8.93
C PRO A 255 -6.98 -23.68 7.93
N THR A 256 -7.40 -23.66 6.67
CA THR A 256 -6.75 -24.45 5.61
C THR A 256 -5.33 -23.98 5.36
N GLN A 257 -5.11 -22.67 5.19
CA GLN A 257 -3.78 -22.10 4.96
C GLN A 257 -2.81 -22.49 6.09
N GLN A 258 -3.23 -22.33 7.34
CA GLN A 258 -2.41 -22.72 8.50
C GLN A 258 -2.05 -24.21 8.49
N ARG A 259 -3.00 -25.08 8.11
CA ARG A 259 -2.75 -26.53 8.03
C ARG A 259 -1.81 -26.88 6.87
N LEU A 260 -1.95 -26.22 5.70
CA LEU A 260 -1.05 -26.37 4.56
C LEU A 260 0.38 -25.93 4.91
N MET A 261 0.53 -24.78 5.58
CA MET A 261 1.85 -24.32 6.07
C MET A 261 2.46 -25.30 7.08
N LYS A 262 1.67 -25.89 7.98
CA LYS A 262 2.17 -26.96 8.86
C LYS A 262 2.71 -28.16 8.08
N VAL A 263 2.05 -28.58 6.99
CA VAL A 263 2.55 -29.67 6.13
C VAL A 263 3.88 -29.27 5.50
N VAL A 264 3.96 -28.06 4.91
CA VAL A 264 5.18 -27.52 4.32
C VAL A 264 6.32 -27.50 5.34
N ASP A 265 6.10 -26.89 6.50
CA ASP A 265 7.11 -26.72 7.55
C ASP A 265 7.57 -28.05 8.15
N SER A 266 6.68 -29.05 8.27
CA SER A 266 7.03 -30.39 8.77
C SER A 266 8.10 -31.09 7.91
N MET A 267 8.22 -30.70 6.64
CA MET A 267 9.26 -31.17 5.72
C MET A 267 10.41 -30.18 5.64
N LEU A 268 10.11 -28.90 5.40
CA LEU A 268 11.07 -27.83 5.14
C LEU A 268 11.99 -27.55 6.34
N LEU A 269 11.46 -27.66 7.56
CA LEU A 269 12.15 -27.36 8.82
C LEU A 269 12.54 -28.63 9.61
N SER A 270 12.51 -29.80 8.96
CA SER A 270 12.77 -31.09 9.62
C SER A 270 14.24 -31.38 9.96
N GLY A 271 15.17 -30.55 9.46
CA GLY A 271 16.61 -30.82 9.48
C GLY A 271 17.09 -31.81 8.41
N ASP A 272 16.18 -32.41 7.64
CA ASP A 272 16.47 -33.32 6.52
C ASP A 272 16.41 -32.56 5.19
N THR A 273 17.57 -32.37 4.56
CA THR A 273 17.70 -31.63 3.30
C THR A 273 16.96 -32.30 2.16
N ALA A 274 16.85 -33.63 2.13
CA ALA A 274 16.11 -34.34 1.10
C ALA A 274 14.59 -34.08 1.22
N LYS A 275 14.06 -33.97 2.44
CA LYS A 275 12.66 -33.57 2.67
C LYS A 275 12.41 -32.12 2.27
N ALA A 276 13.32 -31.21 2.64
CA ALA A 276 13.22 -29.81 2.25
C ALA A 276 13.22 -29.65 0.72
N ASP A 277 14.14 -30.32 0.02
CA ASP A 277 14.17 -30.30 -1.44
C ASP A 277 12.94 -30.93 -2.06
N LYS A 278 12.44 -32.03 -1.49
CA LYS A 278 11.23 -32.71 -1.97
C LYS A 278 9.99 -31.83 -1.88
N VAL A 279 9.77 -31.12 -0.77
CA VAL A 279 8.61 -30.24 -0.65
C VAL A 279 8.70 -29.05 -1.60
N LYS A 280 9.87 -28.44 -1.77
CA LYS A 280 10.09 -27.37 -2.76
C LYS A 280 9.87 -27.85 -4.19
N ASP A 281 10.30 -29.08 -4.50
CA ASP A 281 10.14 -29.72 -5.82
C ASP A 281 8.67 -29.96 -6.17
N PHE A 282 7.80 -30.26 -5.20
CA PHE A 282 6.37 -30.33 -5.44
C PHE A 282 5.85 -29.06 -6.11
N PHE A 283 6.32 -27.89 -5.68
CA PHE A 283 5.94 -26.59 -6.21
C PHE A 283 6.74 -26.15 -7.45
N GLY A 284 7.75 -26.93 -7.88
CA GLY A 284 8.66 -26.52 -8.95
C GLY A 284 9.68 -25.46 -8.53
N LEU A 285 9.91 -25.32 -7.23
CA LEU A 285 10.76 -24.29 -6.61
C LEU A 285 12.02 -24.91 -5.96
N LYS A 286 12.43 -26.11 -6.37
CA LYS A 286 13.57 -26.83 -5.78
C LYS A 286 14.85 -26.00 -5.75
N GLU A 287 15.05 -25.15 -6.76
CA GLU A 287 16.21 -24.27 -6.85
C GLU A 287 16.27 -23.23 -5.73
N LEU A 288 15.16 -22.86 -5.09
CA LEU A 288 15.18 -21.82 -4.05
C LEU A 288 15.77 -22.34 -2.73
N TRP A 289 16.41 -21.45 -1.98
CA TRP A 289 16.70 -21.69 -0.57
C TRP A 289 15.41 -21.70 0.26
N ASN A 290 15.46 -22.25 1.47
CA ASN A 290 14.24 -22.50 2.25
C ASN A 290 13.49 -21.20 2.60
N ASP A 291 14.23 -20.12 2.85
CA ASP A 291 13.67 -18.79 3.15
C ASP A 291 13.14 -18.07 1.90
N GLU A 292 13.81 -18.20 0.76
CA GLU A 292 13.33 -17.74 -0.55
C GLU A 292 12.05 -18.44 -0.96
N PHE A 293 12.01 -19.75 -0.79
CA PHE A 293 10.81 -20.55 -0.98
C PHE A 293 9.69 -20.06 -0.06
N ALA A 294 9.97 -19.88 1.23
CA ALA A 294 8.98 -19.39 2.19
C ALA A 294 8.45 -17.98 1.83
N SER A 295 9.33 -17.08 1.39
CA SER A 295 8.96 -15.74 0.92
C SER A 295 8.07 -15.81 -0.32
N TYR A 296 8.40 -16.64 -1.32
CA TYR A 296 7.55 -16.82 -2.50
C TYR A 296 6.15 -17.34 -2.14
N MET A 297 6.07 -18.22 -1.14
CA MET A 297 4.83 -18.89 -0.76
C MET A 297 3.84 -17.98 -0.01
N MET A 298 4.22 -16.75 0.37
CA MET A 298 3.32 -15.82 1.07
C MET A 298 2.28 -15.15 0.15
N GLY A 299 2.50 -15.14 -1.17
CA GLY A 299 1.77 -14.28 -2.11
C GLY A 299 0.25 -14.39 -2.02
N GLY A 300 -0.27 -15.62 -1.86
CA GLY A 300 -1.71 -15.85 -1.71
C GLY A 300 -2.31 -15.18 -0.48
N VAL A 301 -1.58 -15.12 0.65
CA VAL A 301 -2.06 -14.50 1.90
C VAL A 301 -1.97 -12.97 1.83
N ALA A 302 -0.90 -12.45 1.21
CA ALA A 302 -0.67 -11.02 1.11
C ALA A 302 -1.66 -10.29 0.19
N GLY A 303 -2.31 -11.01 -0.73
CA GLY A 303 -3.31 -10.44 -1.64
C GLY A 303 -4.51 -9.78 -0.94
N LEU A 304 -4.75 -10.06 0.35
CA LEU A 304 -5.83 -9.41 1.11
C LEU A 304 -5.72 -7.88 1.07
N GLN A 305 -4.51 -7.32 1.17
CA GLN A 305 -4.29 -5.87 1.15
C GLN A 305 -4.85 -5.21 -0.12
N SER A 306 -4.79 -5.91 -1.25
CA SER A 306 -5.15 -5.40 -2.57
C SER A 306 -6.65 -5.46 -2.87
N THR A 307 -7.47 -6.03 -1.99
CA THR A 307 -8.92 -6.05 -2.25
C THR A 307 -9.51 -4.65 -2.11
N ASN A 308 -10.54 -4.38 -2.90
CA ASN A 308 -11.21 -3.09 -2.95
C ASN A 308 -12.72 -3.22 -3.10
N TRP A 309 -13.45 -2.20 -2.62
CA TRP A 309 -14.88 -2.11 -2.88
C TRP A 309 -15.18 -1.59 -4.29
N ASP A 310 -14.25 -0.84 -4.88
CA ASP A 310 -14.36 -0.37 -6.26
C ASP A 310 -13.99 -1.51 -7.22
N PRO A 311 -14.92 -1.98 -8.08
CA PRO A 311 -14.64 -3.06 -9.02
C PRO A 311 -13.51 -2.76 -10.01
N GLU A 312 -13.22 -1.50 -10.32
CA GLU A 312 -12.10 -1.14 -11.21
C GLU A 312 -10.73 -1.24 -10.52
N LEU A 313 -10.71 -1.20 -9.17
CA LEU A 313 -9.49 -1.24 -8.36
C LEU A 313 -9.31 -2.58 -7.63
N ASP A 314 -10.35 -3.40 -7.50
CA ASP A 314 -10.33 -4.66 -6.74
C ASP A 314 -9.40 -5.71 -7.35
N ASP A 315 -8.58 -6.34 -6.50
CA ASP A 315 -7.79 -7.52 -6.86
C ASP A 315 -8.43 -8.81 -6.32
N ALA A 316 -8.97 -9.60 -7.24
CA ALA A 316 -9.56 -10.90 -6.94
C ALA A 316 -8.55 -12.01 -6.57
N SER A 317 -7.24 -11.74 -6.55
CA SER A 317 -6.19 -12.73 -6.28
C SER A 317 -6.36 -13.45 -4.94
N PHE A 318 -6.69 -12.72 -3.87
CA PHE A 318 -6.95 -13.30 -2.54
C PHE A 318 -8.17 -14.23 -2.52
N GLY A 319 -9.26 -13.81 -3.18
CA GLY A 319 -10.48 -14.61 -3.30
C GLY A 319 -10.24 -15.90 -4.10
N LYS A 320 -9.55 -15.79 -5.25
CA LYS A 320 -9.16 -16.94 -6.09
C LYS A 320 -8.24 -17.90 -5.32
N TRP A 321 -7.29 -17.37 -4.57
CA TRP A 321 -6.41 -18.13 -3.70
C TRP A 321 -7.21 -18.92 -2.66
N CYS A 322 -8.08 -18.24 -1.91
CA CYS A 322 -8.91 -18.87 -0.90
C CYS A 322 -9.79 -19.98 -1.48
N ALA A 323 -10.52 -19.70 -2.57
CA ALA A 323 -11.36 -20.68 -3.25
C ALA A 323 -10.55 -21.92 -3.72
N THR A 324 -9.32 -21.69 -4.18
CA THR A 324 -8.44 -22.76 -4.65
C THR A 324 -8.00 -23.68 -3.53
N ILE A 325 -7.50 -23.12 -2.42
CA ILE A 325 -6.98 -23.94 -1.33
C ILE A 325 -8.08 -24.60 -0.51
N THR A 326 -9.30 -24.07 -0.49
CA THR A 326 -10.42 -24.68 0.25
C THR A 326 -11.18 -25.74 -0.56
N SER A 327 -10.91 -25.88 -1.85
CA SER A 327 -11.62 -26.86 -2.69
C SER A 327 -11.26 -28.30 -2.34
N ASP A 328 -12.28 -29.11 -2.05
CA ASP A 328 -12.16 -30.57 -1.87
C ASP A 328 -12.15 -31.34 -3.20
N SER A 329 -12.37 -30.64 -4.31
CA SER A 329 -12.19 -31.13 -5.68
C SER A 329 -10.79 -30.79 -6.17
N LEU A 330 -10.18 -31.72 -6.92
CA LEU A 330 -8.90 -31.47 -7.58
C LEU A 330 -9.12 -30.51 -8.76
N LEU A 331 -8.65 -29.27 -8.63
CA LEU A 331 -8.80 -28.21 -9.63
C LEU A 331 -7.69 -28.27 -10.69
N PHE A 332 -6.50 -28.73 -10.30
CA PHE A 332 -5.34 -28.82 -11.17
C PHE A 332 -5.04 -30.29 -11.50
N GLN A 333 -5.66 -30.82 -12.54
CA GLN A 333 -5.47 -32.23 -12.93
C GLN A 333 -4.00 -32.58 -13.22
N SER A 334 -3.20 -31.58 -13.61
CA SER A 334 -1.76 -31.68 -13.80
C SER A 334 -0.99 -32.10 -12.53
N THR A 335 -1.56 -31.99 -11.33
CA THR A 335 -0.91 -32.41 -10.07
C THR A 335 -1.35 -33.79 -9.60
N ALA A 336 -2.31 -34.45 -10.26
CA ALA A 336 -2.89 -35.72 -9.83
C ALA A 336 -1.83 -36.82 -9.55
N PHE A 337 -0.76 -36.85 -10.36
CA PHE A 337 0.33 -37.83 -10.24
C PHE A 337 1.12 -37.70 -8.93
N LEU A 338 1.09 -36.54 -8.27
CA LEU A 338 1.78 -36.28 -7.00
C LEU A 338 1.02 -36.83 -5.78
N LYS A 339 -0.23 -37.30 -5.97
CA LYS A 339 -1.12 -37.69 -4.86
C LYS A 339 -0.49 -38.65 -3.84
N PRO A 340 0.20 -39.75 -4.23
CA PRO A 340 0.79 -40.66 -3.24
C PRO A 340 1.84 -39.97 -2.35
N GLU A 341 2.68 -39.14 -2.94
CA GLU A 341 3.77 -38.43 -2.24
C GLU A 341 3.23 -37.29 -1.37
N VAL A 342 2.24 -36.55 -1.87
CA VAL A 342 1.58 -35.49 -1.09
C VAL A 342 0.79 -36.07 0.07
N GLN A 343 0.10 -37.20 -0.12
CA GLN A 343 -0.61 -37.88 0.96
C GLN A 343 0.36 -38.35 2.06
N LYS A 344 1.56 -38.82 1.69
CA LYS A 344 2.61 -39.15 2.65
C LYS A 344 3.10 -37.92 3.42
N ALA A 345 3.28 -36.78 2.75
CA ALA A 345 3.63 -35.52 3.41
C ALA A 345 2.56 -35.06 4.41
N VAL A 346 1.29 -35.09 4.00
CA VAL A 346 0.15 -34.72 4.86
C VAL A 346 0.04 -35.66 6.07
N SER A 347 0.20 -36.97 5.88
CA SER A 347 0.24 -37.94 6.97
C SER A 347 1.42 -37.70 7.91
N GLY A 348 2.61 -37.42 7.36
CA GLY A 348 3.82 -37.08 8.12
C GLY A 348 3.67 -35.82 9.00
N ALA A 349 2.79 -34.89 8.63
CA ALA A 349 2.44 -33.72 9.44
C ALA A 349 1.41 -34.01 10.55
N GLY A 350 1.00 -35.28 10.70
CA GLY A 350 0.10 -35.77 11.75
C GLY A 350 -1.38 -35.75 11.38
N TYR A 351 -1.75 -35.59 10.11
CA TYR A 351 -3.15 -35.63 9.67
C TYR A 351 -3.57 -37.03 9.24
N SER A 352 -4.77 -37.46 9.62
CA SER A 352 -5.30 -38.80 9.34
C SER A 352 -6.78 -38.74 8.97
N GLY A 353 -7.38 -39.88 8.62
CA GLY A 353 -8.81 -40.00 8.35
C GLY A 353 -9.31 -39.02 7.27
N GLN A 354 -10.38 -38.28 7.58
CA GLN A 354 -10.98 -37.33 6.65
C GLN A 354 -10.09 -36.13 6.37
N ASP A 355 -9.37 -35.62 7.38
CA ASP A 355 -8.41 -34.51 7.21
C ASP A 355 -7.29 -34.90 6.25
N LEU A 356 -6.79 -36.14 6.31
CA LEU A 356 -5.78 -36.63 5.36
C LEU A 356 -6.30 -36.56 3.91
N LYS A 357 -7.55 -36.98 3.68
CA LYS A 357 -8.16 -36.98 2.34
C LYS A 357 -8.36 -35.56 1.82
N SER A 358 -8.98 -34.67 2.59
CA SER A 358 -9.27 -33.30 2.17
C SER A 358 -7.98 -32.48 2.01
N LEU A 359 -7.07 -32.51 2.98
CA LEU A 359 -5.80 -31.76 2.92
C LEU A 359 -4.88 -32.27 1.80
N THR A 360 -4.92 -33.55 1.44
CA THR A 360 -4.19 -34.04 0.26
C THR A 360 -4.69 -33.35 -1.00
N THR A 361 -6.00 -33.29 -1.23
CA THR A 361 -6.55 -32.60 -2.40
C THR A 361 -6.25 -31.09 -2.38
N ARG A 362 -6.44 -30.45 -1.22
CA ARG A 362 -6.17 -29.01 -1.04
C ARG A 362 -4.69 -28.67 -1.25
N MET A 363 -3.76 -29.52 -0.80
CA MET A 363 -2.33 -29.36 -1.06
C MET A 363 -1.98 -29.54 -2.54
N LEU A 364 -2.62 -30.49 -3.24
CA LEU A 364 -2.47 -30.64 -4.68
C LEU A 364 -2.97 -29.41 -5.46
N ASN A 365 -4.04 -28.77 -4.99
CA ASN A 365 -4.55 -27.52 -5.55
C ASN A 365 -3.58 -26.36 -5.32
N TYR A 366 -3.01 -26.24 -4.11
CA TYR A 366 -1.98 -25.25 -3.81
C TYR A 366 -0.75 -25.42 -4.73
N ILE A 367 -0.24 -26.65 -4.84
CA ILE A 367 0.87 -26.97 -5.75
C ILE A 367 0.55 -26.53 -7.18
N GLY A 368 -0.68 -26.83 -7.64
CA GLY A 368 -1.14 -26.44 -8.97
C GLY A 368 -1.19 -24.93 -9.18
N PHE A 369 -1.74 -24.20 -8.21
CA PHE A 369 -1.84 -22.74 -8.22
C PHE A 369 -0.47 -22.07 -8.32
N VAL A 370 0.49 -22.51 -7.51
CA VAL A 370 1.87 -21.99 -7.53
C VAL A 370 2.55 -22.30 -8.85
N LYS A 371 2.43 -23.54 -9.35
CA LYS A 371 2.99 -23.92 -10.66
C LYS A 371 2.37 -23.13 -11.81
N ASP A 372 1.09 -22.81 -11.75
CA ASP A 372 0.44 -21.98 -12.75
C ASP A 372 0.93 -20.53 -12.69
N SER A 373 1.06 -19.97 -11.48
CA SER A 373 1.63 -18.64 -11.24
C SER A 373 3.05 -18.53 -11.79
N LEU A 374 3.88 -19.56 -11.61
CA LEU A 374 5.25 -19.61 -12.17
C LEU A 374 5.29 -19.56 -13.69
N LYS A 375 4.31 -20.14 -14.39
CA LYS A 375 4.23 -20.06 -15.86
C LYS A 375 3.96 -18.65 -16.33
N GLN A 376 3.14 -17.90 -15.59
CA GLN A 376 2.87 -16.50 -15.91
C GLN A 376 4.12 -15.62 -15.76
N LEU A 377 5.12 -16.09 -15.00
CA LEU A 377 6.41 -15.42 -14.82
C LEU A 377 7.47 -15.84 -15.86
N GLN A 378 7.17 -16.78 -16.77
CA GLN A 378 8.18 -17.37 -17.65
C GLN A 378 8.89 -16.32 -18.51
N GLY A 379 8.15 -15.46 -19.22
CA GLY A 379 8.74 -14.39 -20.05
C GLY A 379 9.51 -13.33 -19.28
N TYR A 380 9.36 -13.31 -17.96
CA TYR A 380 10.01 -12.35 -17.08
C TYR A 380 11.25 -12.91 -16.37
N CYS A 381 11.32 -14.24 -16.25
CA CYS A 381 12.52 -14.96 -15.86
C CYS A 381 13.43 -15.31 -17.06
N ASP A 382 13.09 -14.86 -18.26
CA ASP A 382 13.86 -15.15 -19.47
C ASP A 382 15.34 -14.78 -19.30
N GLY A 383 16.21 -15.75 -19.58
CA GLY A 383 17.66 -15.61 -19.45
C GLY A 383 18.22 -15.70 -18.03
N LYS A 384 17.38 -15.98 -17.02
CA LYS A 384 17.79 -16.12 -15.61
C LYS A 384 17.41 -17.48 -15.02
N GLY A 385 18.22 -17.98 -14.09
CA GLY A 385 17.81 -19.10 -13.23
C GLY A 385 16.63 -18.72 -12.34
N LEU A 386 15.85 -19.69 -11.86
CA LEU A 386 14.65 -19.40 -11.07
C LEU A 386 14.99 -18.66 -9.77
N ARG A 387 16.11 -19.03 -9.14
CA ARG A 387 16.62 -18.34 -7.95
C ARG A 387 17.00 -16.89 -8.23
N GLU A 388 17.73 -16.64 -9.32
CA GLU A 388 18.09 -15.28 -9.74
C GLU A 388 16.86 -14.45 -10.10
N CYS A 389 15.83 -15.09 -10.66
CA CYS A 389 14.59 -14.42 -11.01
C CYS A 389 13.75 -14.04 -9.78
N LEU A 390 13.64 -14.92 -8.77
CA LEU A 390 12.64 -14.78 -7.70
C LEU A 390 13.18 -14.30 -6.36
N SER A 391 14.48 -14.42 -6.09
CA SER A 391 15.06 -14.09 -4.79
C SER A 391 15.47 -12.62 -4.69
N ASP A 392 15.17 -12.02 -3.54
CA ASP A 392 15.60 -10.67 -3.19
C ASP A 392 17.13 -10.55 -3.08
N ARG A 393 17.83 -11.68 -2.90
CA ARG A 393 19.30 -11.72 -2.93
C ARG A 393 19.89 -11.41 -4.31
N PHE A 394 19.08 -11.38 -5.36
CA PHE A 394 19.47 -10.98 -6.72
C PHE A 394 18.80 -9.68 -7.19
N TYR A 395 18.09 -8.99 -6.30
CA TYR A 395 17.51 -7.67 -6.58
C TYR A 395 18.58 -6.70 -7.14
N PRO A 396 18.27 -5.86 -8.15
CA PRO A 396 19.26 -4.92 -8.71
C PRO A 396 19.85 -3.96 -7.67
N THR A 397 21.15 -3.69 -7.76
CA THR A 397 21.85 -2.73 -6.89
C THR A 397 22.02 -1.37 -7.58
N ASP A 398 21.14 -1.04 -8.52
CA ASP A 398 21.17 0.23 -9.23
C ASP A 398 20.98 1.38 -8.24
N ILE A 399 21.82 2.39 -8.38
CA ILE A 399 21.84 3.59 -7.55
C ILE A 399 21.32 4.82 -8.29
N SER A 400 21.02 4.73 -9.57
CA SER A 400 20.50 5.87 -10.34
C SER A 400 19.13 6.31 -9.80
N ILE A 401 18.77 7.59 -9.94
CA ILE A 401 17.41 8.07 -9.62
C ILE A 401 16.33 7.49 -10.55
N ALA A 402 16.74 6.91 -11.68
CA ALA A 402 15.87 6.15 -12.57
C ALA A 402 15.66 4.71 -12.09
N ALA A 403 16.40 4.28 -11.05
CA ALA A 403 16.18 3.01 -10.40
C ALA A 403 14.81 2.98 -9.73
N ASP A 404 14.32 1.77 -9.49
CA ASP A 404 13.05 1.51 -8.84
C ASP A 404 12.95 2.21 -7.46
N GLU A 405 11.84 2.92 -7.25
CA GLU A 405 11.46 3.63 -6.02
C GLU A 405 11.47 2.72 -4.79
N TYR A 406 11.41 1.40 -5.00
CA TYR A 406 11.58 0.42 -3.94
C TYR A 406 12.92 0.56 -3.20
N ARG A 407 14.01 1.00 -3.84
CA ARG A 407 15.27 1.23 -3.13
C ARG A 407 15.08 2.29 -2.04
N SER A 408 14.39 3.39 -2.34
CA SER A 408 14.04 4.43 -1.36
C SER A 408 13.21 3.86 -0.21
N TRP A 409 12.18 3.06 -0.52
CA TRP A 409 11.34 2.43 0.50
C TRP A 409 12.11 1.45 1.39
N VAL A 410 12.96 0.60 0.80
CA VAL A 410 13.81 -0.33 1.56
C VAL A 410 14.77 0.46 2.46
N TYR A 411 15.30 1.60 2.01
CA TYR A 411 16.15 2.42 2.88
C TYR A 411 15.38 2.93 4.11
N GLN A 412 14.14 3.41 3.92
CA GLN A 412 13.29 3.85 5.03
C GLN A 412 12.94 2.73 6.01
N THR A 413 12.64 1.53 5.51
CA THR A 413 12.36 0.36 6.35
C THR A 413 13.59 -0.11 7.11
N CYS A 414 14.76 -0.12 6.48
CA CYS A 414 16.02 -0.49 7.12
C CYS A 414 16.52 0.52 8.15
N THR A 415 16.08 1.79 8.09
CA THR A 415 16.59 2.86 8.97
C THR A 415 15.62 3.27 10.06
N GLU A 416 14.34 3.50 9.74
CA GLU A 416 13.36 4.10 10.67
C GLU A 416 12.10 3.26 10.89
N TRP A 417 11.63 2.50 9.90
CA TRP A 417 10.26 1.97 9.91
C TRP A 417 10.15 0.47 10.25
N GLY A 418 11.09 -0.35 9.78
CA GLY A 418 11.00 -1.80 9.85
C GLY A 418 9.96 -2.38 8.90
N PHE A 419 8.95 -3.04 9.44
CA PHE A 419 7.90 -3.79 8.74
C PHE A 419 8.40 -5.07 8.08
N PHE A 420 9.40 -5.71 8.68
CA PHE A 420 9.94 -6.97 8.19
C PHE A 420 8.98 -8.12 8.54
N MET A 421 8.26 -8.61 7.53
CA MET A 421 7.22 -9.62 7.70
C MET A 421 7.81 -11.02 7.81
N SER A 422 7.95 -11.48 9.03
CA SER A 422 8.66 -12.71 9.37
C SER A 422 7.70 -13.80 9.83
N GLY A 423 7.79 -14.99 9.23
CA GLY A 423 7.00 -16.16 9.60
C GLY A 423 7.48 -16.80 10.90
N GLU A 424 8.80 -16.81 11.14
CA GLU A 424 9.40 -17.36 12.37
C GLU A 424 8.88 -16.66 13.63
N ALA A 425 8.51 -15.38 13.54
CA ALA A 425 8.09 -14.58 14.69
C ALA A 425 6.63 -14.86 15.13
N THR A 426 5.88 -15.67 14.38
CA THR A 426 4.54 -16.11 14.79
C THR A 426 4.61 -16.83 16.15
N PRO A 427 3.72 -16.57 17.13
CA PRO A 427 3.74 -17.25 18.43
C PRO A 427 3.72 -18.78 18.33
N ASN A 428 4.53 -19.49 19.12
CA ASN A 428 4.73 -20.95 19.03
C ASN A 428 3.45 -21.77 19.25
N ASN A 429 2.48 -21.24 20.00
CA ASN A 429 1.18 -21.87 20.24
C ASN A 429 0.17 -21.65 19.09
N THR A 430 0.58 -20.97 18.02
CA THR A 430 -0.28 -20.60 16.90
C THR A 430 0.31 -21.18 15.61
N LEU A 431 -0.51 -21.87 14.82
CA LEU A 431 -0.12 -22.28 13.47
C LEU A 431 0.09 -21.04 12.60
N SER A 432 1.20 -20.98 11.88
CA SER A 432 1.55 -19.81 11.09
C SER A 432 0.76 -19.74 9.78
N MET A 433 0.42 -18.51 9.35
CA MET A 433 -0.22 -18.25 8.06
C MET A 433 0.77 -18.33 6.89
N VAL A 434 2.07 -18.19 7.17
CA VAL A 434 3.18 -18.34 6.22
C VAL A 434 4.23 -19.28 6.80
N SER A 435 5.11 -19.85 5.98
CA SER A 435 6.14 -20.77 6.49
C SER A 435 7.05 -20.08 7.51
N ARG A 436 7.37 -20.79 8.60
CA ARG A 436 8.34 -20.31 9.61
C ARG A 436 9.78 -20.26 9.10
N ALA A 437 10.06 -20.81 7.91
CA ALA A 437 11.34 -20.63 7.24
C ALA A 437 11.54 -19.21 6.69
N LEU A 438 10.48 -18.39 6.64
CA LEU A 438 10.60 -16.96 6.36
C LEU A 438 11.15 -16.25 7.61
N THR A 439 12.47 -16.05 7.62
CA THR A 439 13.20 -15.50 8.77
C THR A 439 13.34 -13.99 8.70
N TYR A 440 13.56 -13.37 9.86
CA TYR A 440 13.94 -11.96 9.96
C TYR A 440 15.23 -11.69 9.19
N ASP A 441 16.21 -12.61 9.27
CA ASP A 441 17.45 -12.53 8.50
C ASP A 441 17.16 -12.41 7.00
N TYR A 442 16.31 -13.28 6.45
CA TYR A 442 15.95 -13.19 5.03
C TYR A 442 15.23 -11.87 4.70
N THR A 443 14.22 -11.49 5.49
CA THR A 443 13.43 -10.27 5.23
C THR A 443 14.26 -8.98 5.31
N THR A 444 15.41 -9.02 5.98
CA THR A 444 16.36 -7.90 6.09
C THR A 444 17.54 -8.03 5.12
N THR A 445 17.54 -9.01 4.21
CA THR A 445 18.67 -9.24 3.30
C THR A 445 18.99 -8.03 2.43
N LEU A 446 17.97 -7.26 2.04
CA LEU A 446 18.15 -6.06 1.23
C LEU A 446 18.80 -4.91 2.01
N CYS A 447 18.60 -4.82 3.33
CA CYS A 447 19.28 -3.82 4.17
C CYS A 447 20.80 -4.00 4.10
N ARG A 448 21.27 -5.24 4.24
CA ARG A 448 22.68 -5.59 4.17
C ARG A 448 23.22 -5.40 2.76
N ARG A 449 22.49 -5.87 1.75
CA ARG A 449 22.96 -5.90 0.36
C ARG A 449 22.95 -4.54 -0.33
N LEU A 450 21.94 -3.72 -0.08
CA LEU A 450 21.78 -2.43 -0.76
C LEU A 450 22.46 -1.27 -0.02
N PHE A 451 22.59 -1.38 1.31
CA PHE A 451 23.00 -0.27 2.17
C PHE A 451 24.05 -0.62 3.22
N ASN A 452 24.50 -1.88 3.29
CA ASN A 452 25.41 -2.38 4.33
C ASN A 452 24.86 -2.18 5.77
N ILE A 453 23.54 -2.12 5.93
CA ILE A 453 22.88 -1.98 7.24
C ILE A 453 22.67 -3.37 7.84
N THR A 454 23.34 -3.63 8.96
CA THR A 454 23.27 -4.90 9.71
C THR A 454 22.55 -4.77 11.06
N THR A 455 22.23 -3.55 11.47
CA THR A 455 21.52 -3.24 12.71
C THR A 455 20.01 -3.22 12.49
N HIS A 456 19.27 -3.38 13.59
CA HIS A 456 17.82 -3.14 13.58
C HIS A 456 17.48 -1.68 13.24
N PRO A 457 16.34 -1.41 12.60
CA PRO A 457 15.86 -0.06 12.35
C PRO A 457 15.58 0.67 13.67
N ASN A 458 15.81 1.97 13.69
CA ASN A 458 15.51 2.81 14.85
C ASN A 458 14.02 3.17 14.87
N VAL A 459 13.16 2.21 15.21
CA VAL A 459 11.70 2.41 15.28
C VAL A 459 11.27 3.47 16.29
N ASN A 460 12.13 3.80 17.26
CA ASN A 460 11.87 4.88 18.21
C ASN A 460 11.92 6.26 17.55
N ALA A 461 12.65 6.43 16.44
CA ALA A 461 12.65 7.66 15.65
C ALA A 461 11.24 8.02 15.14
N ILE A 462 10.40 7.01 14.89
CA ILE A 462 9.01 7.16 14.48
C ILE A 462 8.08 7.13 15.69
N ASN A 463 8.21 6.12 16.55
CA ASN A 463 7.27 5.90 17.65
C ASN A 463 7.26 7.04 18.68
N LYS A 464 8.29 7.91 18.71
CA LYS A 464 8.30 9.16 19.49
C LYS A 464 7.11 10.09 19.18
N TYR A 465 6.53 10.00 17.99
CA TYR A 465 5.36 10.79 17.62
C TYR A 465 4.07 10.31 18.29
N GLY A 466 4.10 9.19 19.02
CA GLY A 466 2.99 8.72 19.85
C GLY A 466 2.69 7.23 19.68
N GLY A 467 3.17 6.63 18.59
CA GLY A 467 2.96 5.22 18.27
C GLY A 467 1.48 4.84 18.40
N TYR A 468 1.21 3.72 19.06
CA TYR A 468 -0.16 3.26 19.31
C TYR A 468 -1.02 4.24 20.13
N ASN A 469 -0.39 5.11 20.91
CA ASN A 469 -1.06 6.13 21.71
C ASN A 469 -1.16 7.47 20.97
N PHE A 470 -0.86 7.50 19.66
CA PHE A 470 -0.95 8.72 18.87
C PHE A 470 -2.35 9.33 18.99
N SER A 471 -2.40 10.59 19.39
CA SER A 471 -3.61 11.39 19.51
C SER A 471 -3.21 12.86 19.40
N TYR A 472 -3.92 13.62 18.58
CA TYR A 472 -3.70 15.06 18.44
C TYR A 472 -4.97 15.78 17.97
N PRO A 473 -5.23 17.03 18.38
CA PRO A 473 -6.40 17.77 17.93
C PRO A 473 -6.40 18.02 16.41
N ARG A 474 -7.56 17.76 15.81
CA ARG A 474 -7.84 17.80 14.37
C ARG A 474 -6.99 16.81 13.59
N VAL A 475 -6.79 15.61 14.16
CA VAL A 475 -6.30 14.45 13.42
C VAL A 475 -7.38 13.39 13.47
N ALA A 476 -7.88 13.00 12.30
CA ALA A 476 -8.73 11.83 12.14
C ALA A 476 -7.83 10.59 11.97
N LEU A 477 -8.12 9.54 12.71
CA LEU A 477 -7.55 8.21 12.52
C LEU A 477 -8.68 7.34 11.95
N ILE A 478 -8.51 6.86 10.73
CA ILE A 478 -9.49 6.05 10.02
C ILE A 478 -8.77 4.79 9.56
N ASP A 479 -9.26 3.59 9.93
CA ASP A 479 -8.64 2.34 9.49
C ASP A 479 -9.71 1.36 9.02
N GLY A 480 -9.36 0.47 8.09
CA GLY A 480 -10.18 -0.67 7.73
C GLY A 480 -10.15 -1.75 8.81
N ALA A 481 -11.31 -2.33 9.13
CA ALA A 481 -11.41 -3.38 10.14
C ALA A 481 -10.59 -4.64 9.78
N GLN A 482 -10.46 -4.93 8.49
CA GLN A 482 -9.78 -6.10 7.94
C GLN A 482 -8.38 -5.81 7.39
N ASP A 483 -7.89 -4.57 7.56
CA ASP A 483 -6.60 -4.14 7.02
C ASP A 483 -5.42 -4.89 7.67
N PRO A 484 -4.53 -5.55 6.88
CA PRO A 484 -3.24 -6.07 7.36
C PRO A 484 -2.36 -5.05 8.08
N TRP A 485 -2.49 -3.77 7.77
CA TRP A 485 -1.72 -2.68 8.39
C TRP A 485 -2.32 -2.16 9.69
N ARG A 486 -3.56 -2.54 10.03
CA ARG A 486 -4.24 -2.12 11.27
C ARG A 486 -3.42 -2.42 12.53
N ALA A 487 -2.60 -3.48 12.53
CA ALA A 487 -1.76 -3.81 13.68
C ALA A 487 -0.60 -2.82 13.92
N ALA A 488 -0.30 -1.95 12.95
CA ALA A 488 0.64 -0.84 13.03
C ALA A 488 -0.05 0.53 13.24
N THR A 489 -1.32 0.53 13.65
CA THR A 489 -2.10 1.76 13.90
C THR A 489 -2.68 1.78 15.32
N PRO A 490 -3.23 2.92 15.78
CA PRO A 490 -3.89 3.01 17.07
C PRO A 490 -5.17 2.14 17.17
N HIS A 491 -5.73 1.67 16.06
CA HIS A 491 -6.84 0.71 16.02
C HIS A 491 -6.40 -0.77 16.12
N ALA A 492 -5.12 -1.05 16.34
CA ALA A 492 -4.60 -2.41 16.51
C ALA A 492 -5.44 -3.23 17.51
N ILE A 493 -5.68 -4.50 17.16
CA ILE A 493 -6.53 -5.39 17.97
C ILE A 493 -5.96 -5.53 19.38
N GLY A 494 -6.82 -5.40 20.39
CA GLY A 494 -6.43 -5.43 21.81
C GLY A 494 -6.05 -4.06 22.39
N ARG A 495 -6.03 -3.00 21.57
CA ARG A 495 -5.92 -1.62 22.06
C ARG A 495 -7.27 -1.10 22.59
N PRO A 496 -7.25 -0.18 23.57
CA PRO A 496 -8.46 0.42 24.08
C PRO A 496 -9.15 1.24 22.99
N SER A 497 -10.47 1.06 22.86
CA SER A 497 -11.29 1.93 22.01
C SER A 497 -11.27 3.36 22.55
N ARG A 498 -11.43 4.34 21.67
CA ARG A 498 -11.48 5.77 22.01
C ARG A 498 -12.80 6.36 21.54
N PRO A 499 -13.39 7.31 22.28
CA PRO A 499 -14.52 8.06 21.78
C PRO A 499 -14.14 8.79 20.49
N SER A 500 -14.85 8.51 19.41
CA SER A 500 -14.74 9.29 18.17
C SER A 500 -15.43 10.63 18.39
N THR A 501 -14.71 11.73 18.16
CA THR A 501 -15.24 13.09 18.33
C THR A 501 -14.93 13.91 17.09
N THR A 502 -15.61 15.04 16.90
CA THR A 502 -15.31 15.94 15.79
C THR A 502 -13.87 16.47 15.83
N THR A 503 -13.29 16.70 17.01
CA THR A 503 -11.90 17.19 17.12
C THR A 503 -10.87 16.07 17.03
N GLN A 504 -11.22 14.83 17.35
CA GLN A 504 -10.35 13.66 17.23
C GLN A 504 -11.17 12.47 16.71
N PRO A 505 -11.46 12.43 15.40
CA PRO A 505 -12.17 11.31 14.82
C PRO A 505 -11.36 10.03 14.96
N PHE A 506 -12.02 8.95 15.36
CA PHE A 506 -11.43 7.64 15.59
C PHE A 506 -12.38 6.58 15.02
N ILE A 507 -12.18 6.24 13.75
CA ILE A 507 -13.17 5.50 12.95
C ILE A 507 -12.55 4.20 12.46
N LEU A 508 -13.24 3.09 12.74
CA LEU A 508 -12.92 1.78 12.20
C LEU A 508 -14.01 1.41 11.18
N VAL A 509 -13.65 1.32 9.91
CA VAL A 509 -14.59 1.06 8.82
C VAL A 509 -14.76 -0.44 8.66
N ASP A 510 -15.98 -0.92 8.90
CA ASP A 510 -16.29 -2.35 8.79
C ASP A 510 -16.13 -2.84 7.34
N TRP A 511 -15.62 -4.06 7.17
CA TRP A 511 -15.27 -4.72 5.89
C TRP A 511 -14.14 -4.09 5.08
N ALA A 512 -13.81 -2.82 5.34
CA ALA A 512 -12.71 -2.17 4.65
C ALA A 512 -11.37 -2.82 4.96
N VAL A 513 -10.54 -2.84 3.92
CA VAL A 513 -9.14 -3.25 3.98
C VAL A 513 -8.28 -1.98 3.98
N HIS A 514 -7.42 -1.77 3.00
CA HIS A 514 -6.41 -0.74 3.08
C HIS A 514 -6.94 0.58 2.50
N HIS A 515 -7.15 1.58 3.38
CA HIS A 515 -7.55 2.96 3.08
C HIS A 515 -8.66 3.13 2.02
N TRP A 516 -9.71 2.31 2.11
CA TRP A 516 -10.84 2.32 1.17
C TRP A 516 -11.61 3.65 1.11
N ASP A 517 -11.55 4.47 2.15
CA ASP A 517 -12.17 5.79 2.25
C ASP A 517 -11.59 6.80 1.24
N GLU A 518 -10.38 6.58 0.73
CA GLU A 518 -9.75 7.49 -0.23
C GLU A 518 -10.31 7.39 -1.66
N ASN A 519 -10.91 6.24 -1.97
CA ASN A 519 -11.41 5.89 -3.30
C ASN A 519 -12.71 6.63 -3.62
N GLY A 520 -12.98 6.80 -4.91
CA GLY A 520 -14.26 7.29 -5.40
C GLY A 520 -14.54 6.72 -6.78
N LEU A 521 -15.80 6.83 -7.22
CA LEU A 521 -16.19 6.37 -8.55
C LEU A 521 -16.01 7.51 -9.55
N ARG A 522 -15.37 7.21 -10.69
CA ARG A 522 -15.22 8.18 -11.79
C ARG A 522 -16.56 8.66 -12.35
N ASP A 523 -17.51 7.73 -12.50
CA ASP A 523 -18.88 8.04 -12.91
C ASP A 523 -19.90 7.46 -11.91
N PRO A 524 -20.22 8.20 -10.84
CA PRO A 524 -21.20 7.78 -9.85
C PRO A 524 -22.61 7.60 -10.42
N SER A 525 -22.92 8.19 -11.58
CA SER A 525 -24.27 8.13 -12.17
C SER A 525 -24.59 6.78 -12.81
N HIS A 526 -23.55 6.01 -13.16
CA HIS A 526 -23.66 4.66 -13.70
C HIS A 526 -23.18 3.59 -12.70
N ALA A 527 -23.02 3.95 -11.43
CA ALA A 527 -22.62 3.02 -10.38
C ALA A 527 -23.64 1.89 -10.24
N PRO A 528 -23.20 0.61 -10.17
CA PRO A 528 -24.07 -0.49 -9.81
C PRO A 528 -24.80 -0.25 -8.48
N PRO A 529 -26.05 -0.72 -8.31
CA PRO A 529 -26.78 -0.57 -7.05
C PRO A 529 -25.97 -1.07 -5.86
N GLY A 530 -25.81 -0.23 -4.84
CA GLY A 530 -25.05 -0.54 -3.63
C GLY A 530 -23.59 -0.12 -3.64
N LEU A 531 -23.10 0.51 -4.72
CA LEU A 531 -21.77 1.12 -4.79
C LEU A 531 -21.84 2.66 -4.75
N PRO A 532 -20.95 3.35 -4.02
CA PRO A 532 -20.04 2.77 -3.00
C PRO A 532 -20.82 2.11 -1.85
N PRO A 533 -20.24 1.11 -1.16
CA PRO A 533 -20.89 0.51 0.01
C PRO A 533 -21.26 1.57 1.04
N LYS A 534 -22.35 1.32 1.78
CA LYS A 534 -22.86 2.28 2.78
C LYS A 534 -21.78 2.73 3.77
N GLN A 535 -20.90 1.84 4.18
CA GLN A 535 -19.79 2.12 5.10
C GLN A 535 -18.82 3.18 4.52
N ILE A 536 -18.58 3.13 3.21
CA ILE A 536 -17.73 4.10 2.50
C ILE A 536 -18.45 5.44 2.35
N VAL A 537 -19.74 5.43 1.99
CA VAL A 537 -20.56 6.65 1.92
C VAL A 537 -20.62 7.34 3.29
N ASP A 538 -20.81 6.57 4.36
CA ASP A 538 -20.93 7.09 5.72
C ASP A 538 -19.60 7.68 6.22
N VAL A 539 -18.46 7.01 6.00
CA VAL A 539 -17.15 7.54 6.44
C VAL A 539 -16.77 8.79 5.66
N GLN A 540 -16.99 8.84 4.34
CA GLN A 540 -16.71 10.03 3.53
C GLN A 540 -17.60 11.22 3.92
N ALA A 541 -18.86 10.95 4.27
CA ALA A 541 -19.75 11.98 4.81
C ALA A 541 -19.25 12.51 6.16
N GLU A 542 -18.73 11.63 7.02
CA GLU A 542 -18.15 11.97 8.32
C GLU A 542 -16.86 12.80 8.16
N GLU A 543 -16.02 12.47 7.19
CA GLU A 543 -14.83 13.24 6.81
C GLU A 543 -15.18 14.67 6.41
N VAL A 544 -16.14 14.82 5.51
CA VAL A 544 -16.66 16.14 5.12
C VAL A 544 -17.20 16.89 6.33
N ARG A 545 -17.92 16.21 7.23
CA ARG A 545 -18.53 16.82 8.42
C ARG A 545 -17.47 17.38 9.36
N PHE A 546 -16.47 16.59 9.76
CA PHE A 546 -15.46 17.06 10.71
C PHE A 546 -14.52 18.08 10.07
N VAL A 547 -14.18 17.97 8.78
CA VAL A 547 -13.35 18.97 8.09
C VAL A 547 -14.08 20.31 8.06
N LYS A 548 -15.38 20.35 7.72
CA LYS A 548 -16.17 21.58 7.77
C LYS A 548 -16.18 22.19 9.18
N ALA A 549 -16.32 21.38 10.22
CA ALA A 549 -16.26 21.85 11.60
C ALA A 549 -14.90 22.45 11.95
N TRP A 550 -13.79 21.81 11.52
CA TRP A 550 -12.44 22.36 11.71
C TRP A 550 -12.27 23.70 11.00
N LEU A 551 -12.75 23.84 9.77
CA LEU A 551 -12.68 25.11 9.03
C LEU A 551 -13.50 26.22 9.68
N GLN A 552 -14.64 25.87 10.30
CA GLN A 552 -15.41 26.82 11.09
C GLN A 552 -14.65 27.28 12.35
N ASP A 553 -13.99 26.35 13.04
CA ASP A 553 -13.10 26.65 14.18
C ASP A 553 -11.96 27.60 13.77
N PHE A 554 -11.34 27.38 12.60
CA PHE A 554 -10.32 28.26 12.05
C PHE A 554 -10.83 29.70 11.85
N LYS A 555 -12.01 29.86 11.23
CA LYS A 555 -12.66 31.17 11.02
C LYS A 555 -12.93 31.87 12.35
N ASN A 556 -13.41 31.13 13.35
CA ASN A 556 -13.68 31.67 14.69
C ASN A 556 -12.39 32.11 15.39
N LYS A 557 -11.30 31.32 15.29
CA LYS A 557 -9.99 31.68 15.84
C LYS A 557 -9.45 32.97 15.21
N LYS A 558 -9.55 33.13 13.88
CA LYS A 558 -9.17 34.37 13.20
C LYS A 558 -9.96 35.58 13.69
N LYS A 559 -11.28 35.48 13.84
CA LYS A 559 -12.12 36.57 14.35
C LYS A 559 -11.71 37.00 15.77
N ARG A 560 -11.36 36.04 16.63
CA ARG A 560 -10.86 36.32 17.99
C ARG A 560 -9.49 37.00 18.00
N GLY A 561 -8.57 36.56 17.11
CA GLY A 561 -7.26 37.20 16.97
C GLY A 561 -7.33 38.65 16.46
N VAL A 562 -8.31 38.97 15.61
CA VAL A 562 -8.53 40.34 15.10
C VAL A 562 -9.19 41.25 16.15
N SER A 563 -10.08 40.71 17.00
CA SER A 563 -10.75 41.48 18.06
C SER A 563 -9.87 41.75 19.29
N GLY A 564 -8.82 40.95 19.53
CA GLY A 564 -7.83 41.21 20.58
C GLY A 564 -6.77 42.29 20.22
N ALA A 565 -6.69 42.69 18.95
CA ALA A 565 -5.73 43.70 18.48
C ALA A 565 -6.33 45.13 18.39
N THR A 566 -7.57 45.33 18.86
CA THR A 566 -8.29 46.60 18.77
C THR A 566 -8.57 47.24 20.14
N SER A 567 -7.90 46.81 21.23
CA SER A 567 -8.07 47.39 22.57
C SER A 567 -6.81 47.98 23.21
N GLU A 568 -5.74 48.22 22.45
CA GLU A 568 -4.60 49.02 22.91
C GLU A 568 -4.16 50.00 21.81
N LEU A 569 -4.90 51.11 21.70
CA LEU A 569 -4.41 52.41 21.21
C LEU A 569 -5.20 53.52 21.90
#